data_AF-A0A3N9NJV5-F1
#
_entry.id   AF-A0A3N9NJV5-F1
#
_cell.length_a   1.000
_cell.length_b   1.000
_cell.length_c   1.000
_cell.angle_alpha   90.00
_cell.angle_beta   90.00
_cell.angle_gamma   90.00
#
_symmetry.space_group_name_H-M   'P 1'
#
loop_
_entity.id
_entity.type
_entity.pdbx_description
1 polymer ?
#
loop_
_entity_poly.entity_id
_entity_poly.type
_entity_poly.pdbx_seq_one_letter_code
_entity_poly.pdbx_strand_id
1 'polypeptide(L)'
;MKVFRAPLKNKDQTGSAMHKMTRATAGDLRRMKFQYNGKVITGYDLPLRAWFDFVRCIPYRADPKPREIIARPAHIARFCGLGADCKKKAIMIAAWLQAHDVPWRFVASSRRRDKKKHHVYPQGKISGDWLTLDATYKHYYPGMRKKNTAEEILKG
;
A
#
# COMPACT_ATOMS: atom_id res chain seq x y z
N MET A 1 -12.79 -2.05 -16.22
CA MET A 1 -11.50 -2.04 -15.46
C MET A 1 -11.37 -0.69 -14.73
N LYS A 2 -11.41 -0.63 -13.38
CA LYS A 2 -11.35 0.65 -12.64
C LYS A 2 -9.90 1.03 -12.30
N VAL A 3 -9.26 1.79 -13.19
CA VAL A 3 -8.08 2.61 -12.85
C VAL A 3 -8.61 4.01 -12.59
N PHE A 4 -8.39 4.56 -11.40
CA PHE A 4 -8.81 5.92 -11.12
C PHE A 4 -7.67 6.87 -11.46
N ARG A 5 -7.88 7.67 -12.51
CA ARG A 5 -6.98 8.74 -12.92
C ARG A 5 -7.69 10.05 -12.58
N ALA A 6 -7.23 10.72 -11.55
CA ALA A 6 -7.69 12.08 -11.26
C ALA A 6 -6.47 12.94 -10.95
N PRO A 7 -6.51 14.25 -11.24
CA PRO A 7 -5.61 15.17 -10.59
C PRO A 7 -5.98 15.17 -9.09
N LEU A 8 -5.32 14.33 -8.29
CA LEU A 8 -5.43 14.42 -6.83
C LEU A 8 -4.64 15.67 -6.46
N LYS A 9 -5.35 16.79 -6.28
CA LYS A 9 -4.78 18.14 -6.18
C LYS A 9 -4.09 18.37 -4.83
N ASN A 10 -4.44 17.56 -3.81
CA ASN A 10 -3.85 17.64 -2.47
C ASN A 10 -3.82 16.29 -1.75
N LYS A 11 -3.11 16.27 -0.61
CA LYS A 11 -2.90 15.07 0.23
C LYS A 11 -4.20 14.43 0.73
N ASP A 12 -5.23 15.22 1.00
CA ASP A 12 -6.47 14.73 1.60
C ASP A 12 -7.31 14.01 0.56
N GLN A 13 -7.38 14.56 -0.66
CA GLN A 13 -7.98 13.87 -1.80
C GLN A 13 -7.28 12.53 -2.08
N THR A 14 -5.95 12.51 -2.01
CA THR A 14 -5.18 11.26 -2.15
C THR A 14 -5.52 10.27 -1.05
N GLY A 15 -5.51 10.69 0.21
CA GLY A 15 -5.87 9.86 1.36
C GLY A 15 -7.25 9.23 1.21
N SER A 16 -8.29 10.06 1.00
CA SER A 16 -9.67 9.58 0.83
C SER A 16 -9.81 8.64 -0.37
N ALA A 17 -9.15 8.93 -1.50
CA ALA A 17 -9.20 8.07 -2.68
C ALA A 17 -8.53 6.71 -2.44
N MET A 18 -7.38 6.69 -1.75
CA MET A 18 -6.71 5.45 -1.33
C MET A 18 -7.58 4.64 -0.37
N HIS A 19 -8.23 5.29 0.60
CA HIS A 19 -9.13 4.62 1.54
C HIS A 19 -10.33 3.99 0.82
N LYS A 20 -11.01 4.75 -0.03
CA LYS A 20 -12.14 4.28 -0.84
C LYS A 20 -11.74 3.12 -1.75
N MET A 21 -10.58 3.22 -2.42
CA MET A 21 -10.06 2.15 -3.27
C MET A 21 -9.83 0.87 -2.47
N THR A 22 -9.14 0.98 -1.34
CA THR A 22 -8.78 -0.17 -0.49
C THR A 22 -10.03 -0.89 -0.01
N ARG A 23 -10.98 -0.17 0.61
CA ARG A 23 -12.23 -0.76 1.11
C ARG A 23 -13.05 -1.42 0.01
N ALA A 24 -13.15 -0.78 -1.15
CA ALA A 24 -13.97 -1.29 -2.27
C ALA A 24 -13.35 -2.48 -3.01
N THR A 25 -12.04 -2.73 -2.86
CA THR A 25 -11.32 -3.68 -3.71
C THR A 25 -10.46 -4.70 -2.96
N ALA A 26 -10.52 -4.75 -1.62
CA ALA A 26 -9.87 -5.78 -0.83
C ALA A 26 -10.28 -7.22 -1.24
N GLY A 27 -11.50 -7.40 -1.75
CA GLY A 27 -11.96 -8.67 -2.31
C GLY A 27 -11.18 -9.18 -3.53
N ASP A 28 -10.33 -8.35 -4.16
CA ASP A 28 -9.41 -8.77 -5.22
C ASP A 28 -8.49 -9.90 -4.78
N LEU A 29 -8.06 -9.87 -3.51
CA LEU A 29 -7.11 -10.81 -2.96
C LEU A 29 -7.61 -12.26 -3.06
N ARG A 30 -8.92 -12.49 -2.93
CA ARG A 30 -9.55 -13.81 -3.06
C ARG A 30 -9.52 -14.39 -4.49
N ARG A 31 -9.21 -13.56 -5.49
CA ARG A 31 -9.17 -13.96 -6.91
C ARG A 31 -7.75 -13.98 -7.49
N MET A 32 -6.80 -13.38 -6.78
CA MET A 32 -5.40 -13.36 -7.19
C MET A 32 -4.73 -14.65 -6.75
N LYS A 33 -4.14 -15.40 -7.69
CA LYS A 33 -3.49 -16.70 -7.42
C LYS A 33 -1.97 -16.55 -7.32
N PHE A 34 -1.36 -17.22 -6.36
CA PHE A 34 0.07 -17.22 -6.10
C PHE A 34 0.60 -18.63 -5.87
N GLN A 35 1.84 -18.89 -6.28
CA GLN A 35 2.58 -20.08 -5.87
C GLN A 35 3.23 -19.83 -4.50
N TYR A 36 2.93 -20.67 -3.52
CA TYR A 36 3.50 -20.60 -2.17
C TYR A 36 3.68 -22.00 -1.61
N ASN A 37 4.91 -22.35 -1.22
CA ASN A 37 5.29 -23.67 -0.71
C ASN A 37 4.77 -24.83 -1.58
N GLY A 38 4.93 -24.71 -2.91
CA GLY A 38 4.50 -25.72 -3.88
C GLY A 38 2.99 -25.82 -4.12
N LYS A 39 2.18 -24.93 -3.54
CA LYS A 39 0.72 -24.89 -3.72
C LYS A 39 0.27 -23.58 -4.35
N VAL A 40 -0.81 -23.66 -5.13
CA VAL A 40 -1.54 -22.47 -5.60
C VAL A 40 -2.51 -22.03 -4.51
N ILE A 41 -2.29 -20.85 -3.95
CA ILE A 41 -3.17 -20.23 -2.95
C ILE A 41 -3.62 -18.85 -3.43
N THR A 42 -4.62 -18.26 -2.76
CA THR A 42 -5.04 -16.89 -3.11
C THR A 42 -4.20 -15.83 -2.39
N GLY A 43 -4.27 -14.58 -2.85
CA GLY A 43 -3.66 -13.44 -2.17
C GLY A 43 -4.26 -13.19 -0.77
N TYR A 44 -5.47 -13.67 -0.54
CA TYR A 44 -6.10 -13.67 0.78
C TYR A 44 -5.44 -14.68 1.70
N ASP A 45 -5.17 -15.89 1.22
CA ASP A 45 -4.59 -16.98 2.02
C ASP A 45 -3.09 -16.84 2.25
N LEU A 46 -2.43 -15.89 1.57
CA LEU A 46 -1.01 -15.61 1.79
C LEU A 46 -0.78 -15.02 3.19
N PRO A 47 0.18 -15.54 3.98
CA PRO A 47 0.58 -14.91 5.22
C PRO A 47 1.04 -13.46 4.99
N LEU A 48 0.78 -12.57 5.96
CA LEU A 48 1.15 -11.14 5.87
C LEU A 48 2.59 -10.94 5.41
N ARG A 49 3.53 -11.75 5.92
CA ARG A 49 4.95 -11.65 5.55
C ARG A 49 5.18 -11.97 4.07
N ALA A 50 4.57 -13.04 3.56
CA ALA A 50 4.67 -13.43 2.16
C ALA A 50 4.01 -12.39 1.23
N TRP A 51 2.85 -11.86 1.64
CA TRP A 51 2.19 -10.75 0.93
C TRP A 51 3.06 -9.49 0.91
N PHE A 52 3.63 -9.11 2.06
CA PHE A 52 4.53 -7.98 2.17
C PHE A 52 5.75 -8.13 1.26
N ASP A 53 6.36 -9.33 1.23
CA ASP A 53 7.52 -9.62 0.40
C ASP A 53 7.17 -9.57 -1.09
N PHE A 54 6.01 -10.08 -1.50
CA PHE A 54 5.50 -9.90 -2.87
C PHE A 54 5.39 -8.42 -3.24
N VAL A 55 4.72 -7.61 -2.42
CA VAL A 55 4.54 -6.17 -2.68
C VAL A 55 5.88 -5.44 -2.70
N ARG A 56 6.81 -5.79 -1.79
CA ARG A 56 8.14 -5.21 -1.70
C ARG A 56 8.98 -5.48 -2.95
N CYS A 57 8.83 -6.65 -3.56
CA CYS A 57 9.53 -7.03 -4.79
C CYS A 57 9.06 -6.28 -6.04
N ILE A 58 7.87 -5.66 -6.04
CA ILE A 58 7.43 -4.79 -7.14
C ILE A 58 8.43 -3.62 -7.29
N PRO A 59 9.00 -3.35 -8.48
CA PRO A 59 9.92 -2.23 -8.67
C PRO A 59 9.29 -0.89 -8.28
N TYR A 60 10.06 0.02 -7.68
CA TYR A 60 9.56 1.37 -7.42
C TYR A 60 9.54 2.16 -8.73
N ARG A 61 8.37 2.74 -9.06
CA ARG A 61 8.23 3.67 -10.19
C ARG A 61 7.26 4.77 -9.82
N ALA A 62 7.77 6.00 -9.73
CA ALA A 62 6.94 7.18 -9.47
C ALA A 62 5.98 7.44 -10.64
N ASP A 63 4.80 7.98 -10.33
CA ASP A 63 3.88 8.43 -11.36
C ASP A 63 4.45 9.63 -12.14
N PRO A 64 4.12 9.78 -13.44
CA PRO A 64 4.49 10.95 -14.20
C PRO A 64 3.77 12.19 -13.65
N LYS A 65 4.53 13.19 -13.21
CA LYS A 65 3.96 14.45 -12.72
C LYS A 65 3.23 15.20 -13.84
N PRO A 66 2.12 15.91 -13.54
CA PRO A 66 1.50 16.11 -12.23
C PRO A 66 0.43 15.05 -11.88
N ARG A 67 0.41 13.91 -12.59
CA ARG A 67 -0.66 12.92 -12.45
C ARG A 67 -0.41 12.04 -11.23
N GLU A 68 -1.42 11.93 -10.39
CA GLU A 68 -1.45 10.99 -9.28
C GLU A 68 -2.34 9.82 -9.69
N ILE A 69 -1.78 8.60 -9.70
CA ILE A 69 -2.49 7.41 -10.15
C ILE A 69 -2.64 6.47 -8.97
N ILE A 70 -3.88 6.08 -8.67
CA ILE A 70 -4.15 4.98 -7.75
C ILE A 70 -4.79 3.82 -8.53
N ALA A 71 -4.54 2.61 -8.09
CA ALA A 71 -5.04 1.40 -8.74
C ALA A 71 -5.46 0.38 -7.70
N ARG A 72 -6.42 -0.47 -8.08
CA ARG A 72 -6.88 -1.59 -7.25
C ARG A 72 -5.82 -2.71 -7.20
N PRO A 73 -5.82 -3.56 -6.16
CA PRO A 73 -4.82 -4.61 -6.00
C PRO A 73 -4.64 -5.54 -7.20
N ALA A 74 -5.73 -6.05 -7.80
CA ALA A 74 -5.62 -6.96 -8.95
C ALA A 74 -4.94 -6.30 -10.16
N HIS A 75 -5.14 -5.00 -10.36
CA HIS A 75 -4.49 -4.27 -11.45
C HIS A 75 -3.00 -4.09 -11.17
N ILE A 76 -2.63 -3.71 -9.94
CA ILE A 76 -1.23 -3.55 -9.54
C ILE A 76 -0.48 -4.88 -9.68
N ALA A 77 -1.07 -5.98 -9.21
CA ALA A 77 -0.45 -7.30 -9.29
C ALA A 77 -0.28 -7.78 -10.74
N ARG A 78 -1.30 -7.60 -11.60
CA ARG A 78 -1.22 -7.99 -13.02
C ARG A 78 -0.12 -7.24 -13.77
N PHE A 79 0.14 -5.99 -13.42
CA PHE A 79 1.12 -5.12 -14.08
C PHE A 79 2.34 -4.83 -13.19
N CYS A 80 2.66 -5.74 -12.26
CA CYS A 80 3.72 -5.51 -11.28
C CYS A 80 5.10 -5.25 -11.92
N GLY A 81 5.37 -5.85 -13.10
CA GLY A 81 6.59 -5.61 -13.87
C GLY A 81 6.78 -4.16 -14.36
N LEU A 82 5.70 -3.37 -14.44
CA LEU A 82 5.78 -1.94 -14.80
C LEU A 82 6.24 -1.06 -13.65
N GLY A 83 6.26 -1.59 -12.43
CA GLY A 83 6.57 -0.87 -11.19
C GLY A 83 5.37 -0.16 -10.57
N ALA A 84 5.52 0.24 -9.31
CA ALA A 84 4.51 0.92 -8.52
C ALA A 84 5.16 1.93 -7.56
N ASP A 85 4.48 3.04 -7.32
CA ASP A 85 4.92 4.04 -6.34
C ASP A 85 4.42 3.70 -4.92
N CYS A 86 4.74 4.57 -3.96
CA CYS A 86 4.39 4.38 -2.55
C CYS A 86 2.88 4.22 -2.33
N LYS A 87 2.04 4.97 -3.05
CA LYS A 87 0.57 4.91 -2.94
C LYS A 87 0.02 3.54 -3.33
N LYS A 88 0.41 3.04 -4.51
CA LYS A 88 -0.05 1.74 -5.01
C LYS A 88 0.42 0.59 -4.12
N LYS A 89 1.68 0.61 -3.68
CA LYS A 89 2.20 -0.38 -2.74
C LYS A 89 1.51 -0.30 -1.38
N ALA A 90 1.20 0.89 -0.89
CA ALA A 90 0.42 1.07 0.34
C ALA A 90 -0.99 0.50 0.21
N ILE A 91 -1.68 0.73 -0.91
CA ILE A 91 -3.01 0.12 -1.20
C ILE A 91 -2.94 -1.41 -1.16
N MET A 92 -1.91 -2.02 -1.75
CA MET A 92 -1.74 -3.48 -1.75
C MET A 92 -1.67 -4.05 -0.32
N ILE A 93 -0.86 -3.45 0.54
CA ILE A 93 -0.72 -3.89 1.94
C ILE A 93 -2.02 -3.63 2.72
N ALA A 94 -2.60 -2.44 2.59
CA ALA A 94 -3.84 -2.10 3.27
C ALA A 94 -5.02 -2.97 2.83
N ALA A 95 -5.05 -3.43 1.58
CA ALA A 95 -6.06 -4.35 1.08
C ALA A 95 -5.99 -5.72 1.78
N TRP A 96 -4.78 -6.18 2.13
CA TRP A 96 -4.60 -7.40 2.93
C TRP A 96 -5.12 -7.21 4.35
N LEU A 97 -4.76 -6.09 4.99
CA LEU A 97 -5.25 -5.76 6.34
C LEU A 97 -6.78 -5.65 6.36
N GLN A 98 -7.35 -4.96 5.38
CA GLN A 98 -8.79 -4.81 5.20
C GLN A 98 -9.50 -6.15 4.99
N ALA A 99 -8.90 -7.08 4.24
CA ALA A 99 -9.52 -8.37 4.00
C ALA A 99 -9.53 -9.26 5.25
N HIS A 100 -8.57 -9.08 6.15
CA HIS A 100 -8.43 -9.82 7.41
C HIS A 100 -9.01 -9.08 8.62
N ASP A 101 -9.83 -8.05 8.38
CA ASP A 101 -10.46 -7.23 9.42
C ASP A 101 -9.47 -6.64 10.45
N VAL A 102 -8.21 -6.44 10.03
CA VAL A 102 -7.18 -5.79 10.84
C VAL A 102 -7.36 -4.28 10.75
N PRO A 103 -7.57 -3.56 11.88
CA PRO A 103 -7.66 -2.11 11.83
C PRO A 103 -6.42 -1.49 11.19
N TRP A 104 -6.61 -0.59 10.23
CA TRP A 104 -5.52 -0.04 9.43
C TRP A 104 -5.71 1.45 9.19
N ARG A 105 -4.59 2.14 8.90
CA ARG A 105 -4.57 3.57 8.53
C ARG A 105 -3.42 3.86 7.57
N PHE A 106 -3.57 4.90 6.76
CA PHE A 106 -2.44 5.43 6.00
C PHE A 106 -1.75 6.56 6.77
N VAL A 107 -0.42 6.61 6.66
CA VAL A 107 0.43 7.65 7.25
C VAL A 107 1.19 8.34 6.15
N ALA A 108 0.99 9.65 6.00
CA ALA A 108 1.83 10.50 5.19
C ALA A 108 3.05 10.94 6.00
N SER A 109 4.23 10.87 5.39
CA SER A 109 5.49 11.11 6.09
C SER A 109 6.47 11.95 5.27
N SER A 110 7.43 12.53 5.98
CA SER A 110 8.60 13.18 5.42
C SER A 110 9.86 12.78 6.17
N ARG A 111 10.98 12.73 5.43
CA ARG A 111 12.34 12.71 5.97
C ARG A 111 13.10 14.02 5.66
N ARG A 112 12.45 14.96 4.98
CA ARG A 112 13.05 16.25 4.56
C ARG A 112 13.12 17.21 5.75
N ARG A 113 14.08 18.13 5.72
CA ARG A 113 14.22 19.20 6.72
C ARG A 113 13.00 20.14 6.73
N ASP A 114 12.45 20.42 5.55
CA ASP A 114 11.24 21.26 5.36
C ASP A 114 9.93 20.61 5.83
N LYS A 115 9.98 19.36 6.34
CA LYS A 115 8.83 18.57 6.81
C LYS A 115 7.74 18.36 5.75
N LYS A 116 7.99 18.65 4.48
CA LYS A 116 7.02 18.46 3.39
C LYS A 116 6.78 16.97 3.17
N LYS A 117 5.56 16.51 3.45
CA LYS A 117 5.15 15.11 3.30
C LYS A 117 5.11 14.74 1.82
N HIS A 118 5.75 13.62 1.47
CA HIS A 118 5.90 13.16 0.09
C HIS A 118 5.91 11.63 -0.03
N HIS A 119 5.82 10.93 1.10
CA HIS A 119 5.77 9.48 1.17
C HIS A 119 4.52 9.04 1.92
N VAL A 120 3.94 7.90 1.55
CA VAL A 120 2.80 7.31 2.24
C VAL A 120 3.03 5.82 2.45
N TYR A 121 2.62 5.31 3.61
CA TYR A 121 2.64 3.90 3.92
C TYR A 121 1.46 3.53 4.83
N PRO A 122 1.07 2.25 4.89
CA PRO A 122 0.05 1.79 5.82
C PRO A 122 0.64 1.39 7.17
N GLN A 123 -0.18 1.52 8.20
CA GLN A 123 -0.02 0.84 9.48
C GLN A 123 -1.19 -0.09 9.71
N GLY A 124 -0.93 -1.24 10.33
CA GLY A 124 -1.95 -2.16 10.83
C GLY A 124 -1.86 -2.26 12.35
N LYS A 125 -3.00 -2.38 13.03
CA LYS A 125 -3.04 -2.60 14.48
C LYS A 125 -2.89 -4.10 14.76
N ILE A 126 -1.68 -4.53 15.10
CA ILE A 126 -1.32 -5.94 15.30
C ILE A 126 -0.86 -6.10 16.75
N SER A 127 -1.47 -7.05 17.47
CA SER A 127 -1.22 -7.28 18.90
C SER A 127 -1.36 -6.01 19.77
N GLY A 128 -2.29 -5.13 19.41
CA GLY A 128 -2.54 -3.87 20.12
C GLY A 128 -1.77 -2.66 19.60
N ASP A 129 -0.65 -2.89 18.89
CA ASP A 129 0.26 -1.83 18.44
C ASP A 129 0.08 -1.46 16.97
N TRP A 130 0.33 -0.19 16.64
CA TRP A 130 0.36 0.27 15.25
C TRP A 130 1.69 -0.08 14.60
N LEU A 131 1.71 -1.20 13.87
CA LEU A 131 2.88 -1.69 13.16
C LEU A 131 3.03 -1.00 11.80
N THR A 132 4.22 -0.47 11.51
CA THR A 132 4.54 0.07 10.18
C THR A 132 4.71 -1.04 9.15
N LEU A 133 3.93 -0.99 8.07
CA LEU A 133 3.93 -1.99 7.00
C LEU A 133 4.27 -1.35 5.65
N ASP A 134 5.38 -0.62 5.62
CA ASP A 134 5.86 0.06 4.43
C ASP A 134 6.68 -0.88 3.52
N ALA A 135 6.05 -1.37 2.45
CA ALA A 135 6.67 -2.23 1.44
C ALA A 135 7.26 -1.45 0.24
N THR A 136 7.56 -0.16 0.40
CA THR A 136 7.98 0.70 -0.72
C THR A 136 9.36 0.33 -1.29
N TYR A 137 10.34 0.12 -0.42
CA TYR A 137 11.72 -0.17 -0.82
C TYR A 137 12.17 -1.57 -0.40
N LYS A 138 13.08 -2.16 -1.20
CA LYS A 138 13.55 -3.54 -1.02
C LYS A 138 14.18 -3.83 0.35
N HIS A 139 14.76 -2.85 1.02
CA HIS A 139 15.40 -3.03 2.34
C HIS A 139 14.43 -2.87 3.53
N TYR A 140 13.15 -2.54 3.28
CA TYR A 140 12.16 -2.44 4.34
C TYR A 140 11.63 -3.81 4.76
N TYR A 141 11.21 -3.92 6.02
CA TYR A 141 10.60 -5.11 6.61
C TYR A 141 9.41 -4.72 7.50
N PRO A 142 8.45 -5.64 7.75
CA PRO A 142 7.32 -5.37 8.64
C PRO A 142 7.77 -4.91 10.02
N GLY A 143 7.14 -3.86 10.56
CA GLY A 143 7.48 -3.31 11.87
C GLY A 143 8.71 -2.41 11.90
N MET A 144 9.38 -2.18 10.76
CA MET A 144 10.53 -1.30 10.72
C MET A 144 10.16 0.12 11.17
N ARG A 145 10.85 0.61 12.22
CA ARG A 145 10.72 1.98 12.70
C ARG A 145 11.22 2.95 11.63
N LYS A 146 10.45 4.00 11.37
CA LYS A 146 10.82 5.07 10.41
C LYS A 146 11.46 6.23 11.16
N LYS A 147 12.55 6.78 10.60
CA LYS A 147 13.19 8.01 11.07
C LYS A 147 12.60 9.20 10.32
N ASN A 148 11.32 9.48 10.58
CA ASN A 148 10.58 10.55 9.93
C ASN A 148 10.72 11.86 10.72
N THR A 149 10.83 12.98 10.00
CA THR A 149 10.85 14.34 10.57
C THR A 149 9.45 14.92 10.76
N ALA A 150 8.45 14.35 10.06
CA ALA A 150 7.04 14.65 10.22
C ALA A 150 6.19 13.46 9.76
N GLU A 151 5.08 13.24 10.46
CA GLU A 151 4.07 12.23 10.13
C GLU A 151 2.66 12.82 10.30
N GLU A 152 1.70 12.28 9.57
CA GLU A 152 0.28 12.61 9.70
C GLU A 152 -0.57 11.42 9.26
N ILE A 153 -1.59 11.09 10.05
CA ILE A 153 -2.58 10.09 9.67
C ILE A 153 -3.48 10.69 8.59
N LEU A 154 -3.55 10.03 7.44
CA LEU A 154 -4.44 10.45 6.36
C LEU A 154 -5.88 10.08 6.71
N LYS A 155 -6.80 11.01 6.45
CA LYS A 155 -8.24 10.77 6.62
C LYS A 155 -8.77 9.93 5.46
N GLY A 156 -9.77 9.09 5.76
CA GLY A 156 -10.35 8.12 4.84
C GLY A 156 -11.82 8.27 4.61
#